data_AF-A0A9X0CJD1-F1
#
_entry.id   AF-A0A9X0CJD1-F1
#
_cell.length_a   1.000
_cell.length_b   1.000
_cell.length_c   1.000
_cell.angle_alpha   90.00
_cell.angle_beta   90.00
_cell.angle_gamma   90.00
#
_symmetry.space_group_name_H-M   'P 1'
#
loop_
_entity.id
_entity.type
_entity.pdbx_description
1 polymer ?
#
loop_
_entity_poly.entity_id
_entity_poly.type
_entity_poly.pdbx_seq_one_letter_code
_entity_poly.pdbx_strand_id
1 'polypeptide(L)' 'MDYFPDVSNYSNMVLFEKSANYFDCKKTPMRTHALLPNAKIITILLNPMKRAYSWYQ' A
#
# COMPACT_ATOMS: atom_id res chain seq x y z
N MET A 1 -12.09 13.58 -12.92
CA MET A 1 -10.80 13.19 -12.31
C MET A 1 -11.14 12.36 -11.08
N ASP A 2 -11.64 11.15 -11.28
CA ASP A 2 -12.12 10.28 -10.20
C ASP A 2 -11.17 9.10 -10.05
N TYR A 3 -9.97 9.36 -9.53
CA TYR A 3 -8.92 8.35 -9.36
C TYR A 3 -9.26 7.32 -8.27
N PHE A 4 -10.14 7.67 -7.33
CA PHE A 4 -10.58 6.82 -6.24
C PHE A 4 -12.11 6.87 -6.16
N PRO A 5 -12.82 6.09 -7.00
CA PRO A 5 -14.27 6.07 -6.96
C PRO A 5 -14.73 5.52 -5.60
N ASP A 6 -15.78 6.12 -5.05
CA ASP A 6 -16.43 5.62 -3.85
C ASP A 6 -17.20 4.35 -4.21
N VAL A 7 -16.55 3.20 -4.07
CA VAL A 7 -17.19 1.89 -4.21
C VAL A 7 -18.12 1.72 -3.01
N SER A 8 -19.35 2.22 -3.17
CA SER A 8 -20.41 2.07 -2.18
C SER A 8 -20.50 0.63 -1.68
N ASN A 9 -20.84 0.46 -0.40
CA ASN A 9 -20.89 -0.78 0.39
C ASN A 9 -21.79 -1.91 -0.18
N TYR A 10 -22.31 -1.78 -1.40
CA TYR A 10 -23.16 -2.75 -2.09
C TYR A 10 -22.41 -3.62 -3.11
N SER A 11 -21.17 -3.28 -3.48
CA SER A 11 -20.36 -4.12 -4.37
C SER A 11 -19.42 -5.00 -3.54
N ASN A 12 -19.36 -6.31 -3.82
CA ASN A 12 -18.37 -7.25 -3.24
C ASN A 12 -16.93 -6.96 -3.72
N MET A 13 -16.63 -5.75 -4.21
CA MET A 13 -15.37 -5.39 -4.81
C MET A 13 -14.54 -4.57 -3.82
N VAL A 14 -13.31 -5.02 -3.59
CA VAL A 14 -12.31 -4.28 -2.80
C VAL A 14 -11.28 -3.73 -3.77
N LEU A 15 -11.18 -2.41 -3.84
CA LEU A 15 -10.13 -1.73 -4.60
C LEU A 15 -8.83 -1.75 -3.77
N PHE A 16 -7.73 -2.12 -4.40
CA PHE A 16 -6.40 -2.09 -3.79
C PHE A 16 -5.34 -1.66 -4.78
N GLU A 17 -4.23 -1.16 -4.25
CA GLU A 17 -3.04 -0.77 -5.00
C GLU A 17 -1.82 -1.37 -4.29
N LYS A 18 -0.72 -1.60 -5.03
CA LYS A 18 0.50 -2.18 -4.49
C LYS A 18 1.73 -1.44 -5.01
N SER A 19 2.51 -0.91 -4.06
CA SER A 19 3.84 -0.37 -4.29
C SER A 19 4.77 -0.75 -3.15
N ALA A 20 5.89 -1.41 -3.46
CA ALA A 20 6.89 -1.78 -2.46
C ALA A 20 7.64 -0.55 -1.89
N ASN A 21 7.74 0.52 -2.67
CA ASN A 21 8.45 1.75 -2.34
C ASN A 21 7.70 2.64 -1.32
N TYR A 22 6.50 2.20 -0.90
CA TYR A 22 5.76 2.88 0.15
C TYR A 22 6.34 2.61 1.53
N PHE A 23 6.97 1.45 1.73
CA PHE A 23 7.44 1.03 3.04
C PHE A 23 8.69 1.80 3.49
N ASP A 24 9.59 2.12 2.56
CA ASP A 24 10.87 2.80 2.82
C ASP A 24 10.81 4.33 2.67
N CYS A 25 9.77 4.86 2.01
CA CYS A 25 9.61 6.30 1.81
C CYS A 25 8.96 7.00 3.01
N LYS A 26 9.74 7.89 3.66
CA LYS A 26 9.31 8.65 4.87
C LYS A 26 8.08 9.53 4.68
N LYS A 27 7.84 10.06 3.47
CA LYS A 27 6.70 10.97 3.20
C LYS A 27 5.40 10.21 2.89
N THR A 28 5.49 8.93 2.56
CA THR A 28 4.33 8.13 2.13
C THR A 28 3.24 8.06 3.19
N PRO A 29 3.50 7.71 4.47
CA PRO A 29 2.44 7.55 5.46
C PRO A 29 1.55 8.79 5.61
N MET A 30 2.18 9.97 5.67
CA MET A 30 1.46 11.24 5.78
C MET A 30 0.59 11.54 4.56
N ARG A 31 1.13 11.33 3.35
CA ARG A 31 0.40 11.58 2.09
C ARG A 31 -0.75 10.60 1.89
N THR A 32 -0.50 9.31 2.16
CA THR A 32 -1.53 8.27 2.06
C THR A 32 -2.66 8.52 3.04
N HIS A 33 -2.36 8.89 4.29
CA HIS A 33 -3.39 9.21 5.28
C HIS A 33 -4.20 10.46 4.91
N ALA A 34 -3.55 11.49 4.35
CA ALA A 34 -4.24 12.70 3.90
C ALA A 34 -5.21 12.44 2.74
N LEU A 35 -4.92 11.47 1.88
CA LEU A 35 -5.74 11.11 0.71
C LEU A 35 -6.81 10.06 1.04
N LEU A 36 -6.42 9.00 1.76
CA LEU A 36 -7.24 7.84 2.09
C LEU A 36 -7.10 7.53 3.59
N PRO A 37 -7.76 8.32 4.47
CA PRO A 37 -7.56 8.23 5.92
C PRO A 37 -7.94 6.87 6.50
N ASN A 38 -8.87 6.17 5.85
CA ASN A 38 -9.44 4.88 6.29
C ASN A 38 -8.90 3.67 5.51
N ALA A 39 -7.89 3.85 4.64
CA ALA A 39 -7.31 2.74 3.89
C ALA A 39 -6.69 1.67 4.81
N LYS A 40 -6.83 0.41 4.41
CA LYS A 40 -6.14 -0.70 5.08
C LYS A 40 -4.76 -0.89 4.46
N ILE A 41 -3.73 -0.92 5.31
CA ILE A 41 -2.33 -1.09 4.88
C ILE A 41 -1.92 -2.53 5.09
N ILE A 42 -1.36 -3.16 4.05
CA ILE A 42 -0.83 -4.52 4.09
C ILE A 42 0.69 -4.45 3.90
N THR A 43 1.44 -5.05 4.82
CA THR A 43 2.88 -5.24 4.71
C THR A 43 3.23 -6.72 4.81
N ILE A 44 4.16 -7.18 3.97
CA ILE A 44 4.63 -8.56 3.95
C ILE A 44 6.11 -8.54 4.33
N LEU A 45 6.44 -9.16 5.46
CA LEU A 45 7.80 -9.20 5.99
C LEU A 45 8.40 -10.58 5.82
N LEU A 46 9.64 -10.63 5.35
CA LEU A 46 10.47 -11.83 5.26
C LEU A 46 11.69 -11.69 6.16
N ASN A 47 12.40 -12.80 6.40
CA ASN A 47 13.71 -12.75 7.04
C ASN A 47 14.62 -11.73 6.30
N PRO A 48 15.26 -10.79 7.02
CA PRO A 48 16.00 -9.68 6.40
C PRO A 48 17.18 -10.17 5.54
N MET A 49 17.82 -11.27 5.92
CA MET A 49 18.90 -11.87 5.12
C MET A 49 18.37 -12.40 3.79
N LYS A 50 17.22 -13.12 3.81
CA LYS A 50 16.57 -13.62 2.59
C LYS A 50 16.09 -12.49 1.70
N ARG A 51 15.48 -11.45 2.28
CA ARG A 51 15.09 -10.24 1.55
C ARG A 51 16.31 -9.57 0.91
N ALA A 52 17.43 -9.51 1.64
CA ALA A 52 18.64 -8.88 1.13
C ALA A 52 19.28 -9.61 -0.02
N TYR A 53 19.35 -10.93 0.08
CA TYR A 53 19.75 -11.78 -1.02
C TYR A 53 18.82 -11.60 -2.24
N SER A 54 17.49 -11.67 -2.05
CA SER A 54 16.49 -11.52 -3.13
C SER A 54 16.48 -10.14 -3.80
N TRP A 55 16.99 -9.10 -3.14
CA TRP A 55 17.09 -7.76 -3.73
C TRP A 55 18.35 -7.55 -4.54
N TYR A 56 19.41 -8.29 -4.19
CA TYR A 56 20.67 -8.24 -4.91
C TYR A 56 20.61 -9.05 -6.21
N GLN A 57 19.96 -10.22 -6.17
CA GLN A 57 19.80 -11.13 -7.31
C GLN A 57 18.78 -10.58 -8.33
#